data_AF-A0A2P6VNS2-F1
#
_entry.id   AF-A0A2P6VNS2-F1
#
_cell.length_a   1.000
_cell.length_b   1.000
_cell.length_c   1.000
_cell.angle_alpha   90.00
_cell.angle_beta   90.00
_cell.angle_gamma   90.00
#
_symmetry.space_group_name_H-M   'P 1'
#
loop_
_entity.id
_entity.type
_entity.pdbx_description
1 polymer ?
#
loop_
_entity_poly.entity_id
_entity_poly.type
_entity_poly.pdbx_seq_one_letter_code
_entity_poly.pdbx_strand_id
1 'polypeptide(L)'
;MVPGGGHRRAPPLVWALTTALAVAATAALTLAYGGRSAACRPTPQASVVASQVNSPILSHLPHRFYDVAVAMKNAKVTPPGGTGEFSHHYQTTFDRYLGYVPVDYPLRILEIGLGCDMPKDWGGVGNSLRLWQRLFPKAQISFIEGDGACAEKFRSVIEATGGRLYVGLQADAAAIAQVVEHATSTQAPFDLIVDDGGHVATDQLLSLQGLWPALRPGGLYVIEDLLTSYWSNPVMKADDPGAVIPFLKEAIDAVVGCRTASPAEHSSKWVAWCRGNGTMPQLAKQFLSLDCAAEICAIQKHGSPAPPGVVF
;
A
#
# COMPACT_ATOMS: atom_id res chain seq x y z
N MET A 1 -22.01 -37.99 47.64
CA MET A 1 -23.15 -38.89 47.93
C MET A 1 -24.06 -38.92 46.71
N VAL A 2 -24.59 -40.10 46.37
CA VAL A 2 -25.58 -40.37 45.30
C VAL A 2 -26.74 -41.07 46.02
N PRO A 3 -28.02 -40.68 45.83
CA PRO A 3 -28.84 -41.39 44.84
C PRO A 3 -29.95 -40.56 44.16
N GLY A 4 -30.44 -41.10 43.03
CA GLY A 4 -31.58 -40.57 42.27
C GLY A 4 -31.93 -41.45 41.08
N GLY A 5 -32.35 -42.70 41.33
CA GLY A 5 -32.66 -43.68 40.29
C GLY A 5 -34.11 -43.62 39.79
N GLY A 6 -34.33 -43.97 38.53
CA GLY A 6 -35.67 -44.10 37.92
C GLY A 6 -35.64 -44.90 36.61
N HIS A 7 -36.09 -46.15 36.64
CA HIS A 7 -36.25 -47.01 35.47
C HIS A 7 -37.69 -47.55 35.36
N ARG A 8 -38.24 -47.52 34.13
CA ARG A 8 -39.25 -48.43 33.50
C ARG A 8 -39.53 -47.83 32.10
N ARG A 9 -38.93 -48.34 31.01
CA ARG A 9 -39.33 -49.47 30.14
C ARG A 9 -40.65 -49.24 29.36
N ALA A 10 -40.56 -49.34 28.03
CA ALA A 10 -41.57 -49.14 26.97
C ALA A 10 -42.14 -50.52 26.50
N PRO A 11 -42.65 -50.75 25.24
CA PRO A 11 -43.15 -49.92 24.13
C PRO A 11 -44.63 -50.35 23.81
N PRO A 12 -45.18 -50.58 22.57
CA PRO A 12 -44.87 -50.22 21.16
C PRO A 12 -46.10 -49.74 20.32
N LEU A 13 -45.99 -49.82 18.97
CA LEU A 13 -47.03 -49.85 17.90
C LEU A 13 -47.57 -48.52 17.31
N VAL A 14 -47.90 -48.39 16.01
CA VAL A 14 -47.32 -48.92 14.74
C VAL A 14 -48.00 -48.24 13.52
N TRP A 15 -47.22 -47.91 12.47
CA TRP A 15 -47.61 -47.62 11.07
C TRP A 15 -48.56 -46.44 10.71
N ALA A 16 -48.07 -45.59 9.81
CA ALA A 16 -48.83 -45.10 8.65
C ALA A 16 -47.89 -44.89 7.46
N LEU A 17 -48.28 -45.35 6.28
CA LEU A 17 -47.52 -45.33 5.02
C LEU A 17 -48.42 -44.70 3.96
N THR A 18 -47.97 -43.62 3.29
CA THR A 18 -48.60 -43.18 2.04
C THR A 18 -47.62 -42.50 1.08
N THR A 19 -47.75 -42.91 -0.18
CA THR A 19 -47.22 -42.42 -1.46
C THR A 19 -47.55 -40.93 -1.74
N ALA A 20 -46.96 -40.21 -2.71
CA ALA A 20 -46.62 -40.64 -4.08
C ALA A 20 -45.60 -39.74 -4.82
N LEU A 21 -45.14 -40.22 -5.99
CA LEU A 21 -44.30 -39.50 -6.97
C LEU A 21 -45.08 -38.43 -7.76
N ALA A 22 -44.36 -37.45 -8.30
CA ALA A 22 -44.57 -36.99 -9.68
C ALA A 22 -43.27 -36.44 -10.29
N VAL A 23 -42.85 -37.02 -11.43
CA VAL A 23 -41.78 -36.50 -12.30
C VAL A 23 -42.44 -35.94 -13.55
N ALA A 24 -42.02 -34.76 -14.03
CA ALA A 24 -42.40 -34.25 -15.34
C ALA A 24 -41.23 -33.51 -15.98
N ALA A 25 -40.55 -34.18 -16.91
CA ALA A 25 -39.63 -33.54 -17.84
C ALA A 25 -40.38 -33.27 -19.16
N THR A 26 -40.20 -32.08 -19.74
CA THR A 26 -40.67 -31.76 -21.09
C THR A 26 -39.53 -31.16 -21.90
N ALA A 27 -39.01 -31.97 -22.84
CA ALA A 27 -38.10 -31.50 -23.87
C ALA A 27 -38.92 -31.05 -25.10
N ALA A 28 -38.66 -29.84 -25.60
CA ALA A 28 -39.22 -29.36 -26.86
C ALA A 28 -38.09 -29.28 -27.91
N LEU A 29 -38.10 -30.21 -28.86
CA LEU A 29 -37.30 -30.08 -30.08
C LEU A 29 -38.04 -29.15 -31.05
N THR A 30 -37.35 -28.12 -31.55
CA THR A 30 -37.74 -27.42 -32.77
C THR A 30 -36.55 -27.40 -33.74
N LEU A 31 -36.63 -28.23 -34.79
CA LEU A 31 -35.78 -28.06 -35.96
C LEU A 31 -36.31 -26.90 -36.81
N ALA A 32 -35.44 -25.97 -37.18
CA ALA A 32 -35.65 -25.04 -38.28
C ALA A 32 -34.40 -24.99 -39.16
N TYR A 33 -34.57 -25.29 -40.44
CA TYR A 33 -33.52 -25.32 -41.46
C TYR A 33 -33.24 -23.88 -41.94
N GLY A 34 -31.96 -23.53 -42.19
CA GLY A 34 -31.63 -22.22 -42.78
C GLY A 34 -30.15 -21.85 -42.67
N GLY A 35 -29.34 -22.30 -43.63
CA GLY A 35 -27.92 -21.94 -43.67
C GLY A 35 -27.67 -20.49 -44.10
N ARG A 36 -26.72 -19.83 -43.44
CA ARG A 36 -25.95 -18.69 -43.98
C ARG A 36 -24.65 -18.50 -43.17
N SER A 37 -23.55 -18.41 -43.91
CA SER A 37 -22.19 -17.98 -43.56
C SER A 37 -21.74 -17.98 -42.10
N ALA A 38 -20.70 -18.77 -41.80
CA ALA A 38 -19.91 -18.66 -40.59
C ALA A 38 -19.16 -17.31 -40.54
N ALA A 39 -19.80 -16.30 -39.95
CA ALA A 39 -19.10 -15.13 -39.45
C ALA A 39 -18.62 -15.44 -38.03
N CYS A 40 -17.31 -15.40 -37.79
CA CYS A 40 -16.75 -15.38 -36.44
C CYS A 40 -17.29 -14.16 -35.70
N ARG A 41 -18.35 -14.34 -34.92
CA ARG A 41 -18.60 -13.46 -33.77
C ARG A 41 -17.51 -13.80 -32.76
N PRO A 42 -16.69 -12.84 -32.31
CA PRO A 42 -15.94 -13.06 -31.09
C PRO A 42 -17.00 -13.28 -30.00
N THR A 43 -16.96 -14.47 -29.39
CA THR A 43 -17.52 -14.62 -28.04
C THR A 43 -16.94 -13.49 -27.20
N PRO A 44 -17.75 -12.77 -26.39
CA PRO A 44 -17.17 -11.99 -25.31
C PRO A 44 -16.32 -12.98 -24.52
N GLN A 45 -14.99 -12.81 -24.54
CA GLN A 45 -14.15 -13.57 -23.64
C GLN A 45 -14.71 -13.31 -22.25
N ALA A 46 -15.04 -14.38 -21.53
CA ALA A 46 -15.49 -14.28 -20.15
C ALA A 46 -14.50 -13.36 -19.44
N SER A 47 -15.02 -12.26 -18.90
CA SER A 47 -14.22 -11.16 -18.36
C SER A 47 -13.10 -11.75 -17.52
N VAL A 48 -11.85 -11.47 -17.91
CA VAL A 48 -10.68 -11.75 -17.05
C VAL A 48 -11.06 -11.20 -15.69
N VAL A 49 -11.16 -12.09 -14.70
CA VAL A 49 -11.80 -11.77 -13.42
C VAL A 49 -11.07 -10.54 -12.88
N ALA A 50 -11.81 -9.44 -12.77
CA ALA A 50 -11.27 -8.18 -12.30
C ALA A 50 -10.56 -8.44 -10.96
N SER A 51 -9.50 -7.67 -10.71
CA SER A 51 -8.78 -7.71 -9.43
C SER A 51 -9.80 -7.71 -8.28
N GLN A 52 -9.51 -8.45 -7.19
CA GLN A 52 -10.44 -8.67 -6.06
C GLN A 52 -10.71 -7.39 -5.21
N VAL A 53 -10.49 -6.23 -5.81
CA VAL A 53 -10.98 -4.94 -5.35
C VAL A 53 -12.50 -4.92 -5.57
N ASN A 54 -13.27 -5.29 -4.55
CA ASN A 54 -14.75 -5.33 -4.55
C ASN A 54 -15.43 -3.94 -4.68
N SER A 55 -14.77 -2.95 -5.26
CA SER A 55 -15.28 -1.59 -5.47
C SER A 55 -15.61 -1.35 -6.94
N PRO A 56 -16.89 -1.11 -7.29
CA PRO A 56 -17.29 -0.79 -8.67
C PRO A 56 -16.75 0.57 -9.15
N ILE A 57 -16.16 1.38 -8.27
CA ILE A 57 -15.48 2.63 -8.64
C ILE A 57 -14.04 2.34 -9.08
N LEU A 58 -13.33 1.48 -8.34
CA LEU A 58 -11.91 1.20 -8.59
C LEU A 58 -11.71 0.40 -9.89
N SER A 59 -12.71 -0.40 -10.31
CA SER A 59 -12.74 -1.05 -11.63
C SER A 59 -12.81 -0.09 -12.84
N HIS A 60 -13.06 1.21 -12.60
CA HIS A 60 -13.08 2.24 -13.65
C HIS A 60 -11.91 3.24 -13.57
N LEU A 61 -11.03 3.10 -12.57
CA LEU A 61 -9.80 3.89 -12.49
C LEU A 61 -8.69 3.26 -13.35
N PRO A 62 -7.61 4.01 -13.65
CA PRO A 62 -6.39 3.42 -14.18
C PRO A 62 -5.94 2.25 -13.31
N HIS A 63 -5.47 1.19 -13.95
CA HIS A 63 -4.97 -0.05 -13.34
C HIS A 63 -3.57 -0.37 -13.86
N ARG A 64 -2.84 0.66 -14.31
CA ARG A 64 -1.52 0.52 -14.95
C ARG A 64 -0.50 -0.04 -13.96
N PHE A 65 -0.57 0.35 -12.70
CA PHE A 65 0.31 -0.23 -11.67
C PHE A 65 0.03 -1.71 -11.51
N TYR A 66 -1.25 -2.09 -11.34
CA TYR A 66 -1.67 -3.49 -11.24
C TYR A 66 -1.20 -4.34 -12.42
N ASP A 67 -1.53 -3.94 -13.65
CA ASP A 67 -1.24 -4.71 -14.86
C ASP A 67 0.26 -4.98 -15.03
N VAL A 68 1.09 -3.96 -14.80
CA VAL A 68 2.54 -4.08 -14.93
C VAL A 68 3.12 -4.91 -13.78
N ALA A 69 2.68 -4.69 -12.54
CA ALA A 69 3.16 -5.47 -11.39
C ALA A 69 2.84 -6.97 -11.54
N VAL A 70 1.61 -7.32 -11.96
CA VAL A 70 1.21 -8.70 -12.24
C VAL A 70 2.02 -9.29 -13.40
N ALA A 71 2.17 -8.58 -14.51
CA ALA A 71 2.96 -9.03 -15.66
C ALA A 71 4.44 -9.27 -15.31
N MET A 72 4.97 -8.53 -14.33
CA MET A 72 6.36 -8.63 -13.87
C MET A 72 6.56 -9.58 -12.68
N LYS A 73 5.48 -10.16 -12.13
CA LYS A 73 5.49 -10.93 -10.86
C LYS A 73 6.16 -10.12 -9.75
N ASN A 74 5.71 -8.88 -9.57
CA ASN A 74 6.25 -7.97 -8.56
C ASN A 74 5.56 -8.15 -7.20
N ALA A 75 6.34 -8.12 -6.11
CA ALA A 75 5.84 -8.38 -4.76
C ALA A 75 4.74 -7.42 -4.29
N LYS A 76 4.74 -6.16 -4.75
CA LYS A 76 3.77 -5.11 -4.34
C LYS A 76 2.30 -5.43 -4.71
N VAL A 77 2.05 -6.49 -5.48
CA VAL A 77 0.71 -6.89 -5.95
C VAL A 77 0.52 -8.41 -5.97
N THR A 78 -0.51 -8.88 -5.27
CA THR A 78 -0.98 -10.27 -5.37
C THR A 78 -1.61 -10.54 -6.75
N PRO A 79 -1.14 -11.54 -7.51
CA PRO A 79 -1.70 -11.89 -8.81
C PRO A 79 -3.12 -12.50 -8.68
N PRO A 80 -3.95 -12.47 -9.73
CA PRO A 80 -5.29 -13.07 -9.71
C PRO A 80 -5.28 -14.53 -9.25
N GLY A 81 -6.09 -14.85 -8.23
CA GLY A 81 -6.16 -16.20 -7.66
C GLY A 81 -5.03 -16.55 -6.68
N GLY A 82 -4.08 -15.63 -6.43
CA GLY A 82 -3.18 -15.73 -5.28
C GLY A 82 -3.96 -15.53 -3.98
N THR A 83 -3.85 -16.48 -3.06
CA THR A 83 -4.46 -16.43 -1.73
C THR A 83 -3.41 -16.79 -0.69
N GLY A 84 -3.19 -15.93 0.30
CA GLY A 84 -2.20 -16.14 1.35
C GLY A 84 -2.32 -15.10 2.46
N GLU A 85 -1.60 -15.31 3.56
CA GLU A 85 -1.58 -14.44 4.73
C GLU A 85 -0.89 -13.08 4.48
N PHE A 86 -0.08 -13.00 3.41
CA PHE A 86 0.69 -11.83 3.00
C PHE A 86 0.29 -11.42 1.58
N SER A 87 -0.98 -11.01 1.40
CA SER A 87 -1.53 -10.66 0.09
C SER A 87 -1.57 -9.15 -0.14
N HIS A 88 -0.51 -8.61 -0.72
CA HIS A 88 -0.38 -7.18 -0.99
C HIS A 88 -1.35 -6.69 -2.08
N HIS A 89 -1.89 -5.48 -1.88
CA HIS A 89 -2.85 -4.83 -2.77
C HIS A 89 -2.48 -3.35 -3.04
N TYR A 90 -1.18 -3.04 -3.12
CA TYR A 90 -0.67 -1.67 -3.14
C TYR A 90 -1.04 -0.90 -4.42
N GLN A 91 -1.51 -1.58 -5.47
CA GLN A 91 -2.11 -0.93 -6.63
C GLN A 91 -3.23 0.05 -6.24
N THR A 92 -3.97 -0.24 -5.15
CA THR A 92 -5.08 0.63 -4.71
C THR A 92 -4.61 2.03 -4.31
N THR A 93 -3.41 2.13 -3.74
CA THR A 93 -2.73 3.39 -3.42
C THR A 93 -1.98 3.93 -4.64
N PHE A 94 -1.18 3.10 -5.30
CA PHE A 94 -0.32 3.57 -6.39
C PHE A 94 -1.10 4.01 -7.63
N ASP A 95 -2.16 3.32 -8.06
CA ASP A 95 -2.98 3.79 -9.18
C ASP A 95 -3.79 5.05 -8.82
N ARG A 96 -4.18 5.24 -7.54
CA ARG A 96 -4.85 6.48 -7.07
C ARG A 96 -3.96 7.72 -7.26
N TYR A 97 -2.68 7.63 -6.92
CA TYR A 97 -1.75 8.78 -7.01
C TYR A 97 -0.97 8.86 -8.32
N LEU A 98 -0.59 7.71 -8.90
CA LEU A 98 0.30 7.64 -10.06
C LEU A 98 -0.40 7.20 -11.35
N GLY A 99 -1.65 6.71 -11.30
CA GLY A 99 -2.36 6.16 -12.45
C GLY A 99 -2.57 7.13 -13.61
N TYR A 100 -2.66 8.44 -13.31
CA TYR A 100 -2.79 9.52 -14.30
C TYR A 100 -1.47 10.23 -14.64
N VAL A 101 -0.35 9.88 -14.00
CA VAL A 101 0.96 10.46 -14.33
C VAL A 101 1.40 9.97 -15.71
N PRO A 102 1.79 10.84 -16.66
CA PRO A 102 2.26 10.41 -17.97
C PRO A 102 3.41 9.41 -17.88
N VAL A 103 3.39 8.37 -18.72
CA VAL A 103 4.42 7.30 -18.74
C VAL A 103 5.83 7.87 -18.89
N ASP A 104 5.97 8.97 -19.64
CA ASP A 104 7.25 9.60 -19.93
C ASP A 104 7.53 10.84 -19.07
N TYR A 105 6.75 11.06 -17.99
CA TYR A 105 7.09 12.07 -16.99
C TYR A 105 8.37 11.64 -16.23
N PRO A 106 9.39 12.50 -16.11
CA PRO A 106 10.67 12.15 -15.50
C PRO A 106 10.58 12.23 -13.96
N LEU A 107 9.79 11.33 -13.35
CA LEU A 107 9.65 11.24 -11.89
C LEU A 107 11.01 11.04 -11.22
N ARG A 108 11.29 11.80 -10.16
CA ARG A 108 12.39 11.54 -9.24
C ARG A 108 11.87 10.65 -8.12
N ILE A 109 12.22 9.36 -8.16
CA ILE A 109 11.78 8.34 -7.21
C ILE A 109 12.94 8.01 -6.27
N LEU A 110 12.67 7.93 -4.97
CA LEU A 110 13.51 7.28 -3.98
C LEU A 110 12.75 6.09 -3.41
N GLU A 111 13.36 4.92 -3.37
CA GLU A 111 12.83 3.77 -2.65
C GLU A 111 13.84 3.30 -1.60
N ILE A 112 13.35 3.01 -0.41
CA ILE A 112 14.12 2.39 0.66
C ILE A 112 13.86 0.90 0.56
N GLY A 113 14.92 0.10 0.54
CA GLY A 113 14.87 -1.32 0.26
C GLY A 113 15.03 -1.62 -1.23
N LEU A 114 16.16 -2.25 -1.60
CA LEU A 114 16.35 -2.86 -2.92
C LEU A 114 15.88 -4.34 -2.91
N GLY A 115 15.55 -4.88 -1.74
CA GLY A 115 15.18 -6.27 -1.53
C GLY A 115 16.39 -7.20 -1.62
N CYS A 116 17.52 -6.83 -1.03
CA CYS A 116 18.75 -7.63 -1.09
C CYS A 116 18.65 -8.99 -0.36
N ASP A 117 17.76 -9.11 0.61
CA ASP A 117 17.36 -10.32 1.32
C ASP A 117 16.12 -11.01 0.70
N MET A 118 15.42 -10.35 -0.25
CA MET A 118 14.16 -10.86 -0.79
C MET A 118 14.33 -12.21 -1.53
N PRO A 119 13.49 -13.22 -1.21
CA PRO A 119 13.51 -14.50 -1.92
C PRO A 119 13.21 -14.35 -3.42
N LYS A 120 13.83 -15.19 -4.24
CA LYS A 120 13.62 -15.19 -5.71
C LYS A 120 12.18 -15.45 -6.12
N ASP A 121 11.45 -16.26 -5.35
CA ASP A 121 10.05 -16.58 -5.61
C ASP A 121 9.12 -15.37 -5.38
N TRP A 122 9.58 -14.41 -4.56
CA TRP A 122 8.97 -13.09 -4.33
C TRP A 122 9.59 -12.02 -5.24
N GLY A 123 10.18 -12.44 -6.36
CA GLY A 123 10.77 -11.56 -7.38
C GLY A 123 12.23 -11.17 -7.15
N GLY A 124 12.75 -11.32 -5.92
CA GLY A 124 14.13 -11.10 -5.51
C GLY A 124 14.66 -9.67 -5.67
N VAL A 125 15.94 -9.46 -5.37
CA VAL A 125 16.60 -8.14 -5.44
C VAL A 125 16.33 -7.35 -6.73
N GLY A 126 16.04 -6.06 -6.56
CA GLY A 126 15.73 -5.10 -7.62
C GLY A 126 14.39 -5.35 -8.32
N ASN A 127 13.47 -6.09 -7.70
CA ASN A 127 12.14 -6.38 -8.26
C ASN A 127 11.31 -5.09 -8.47
N SER A 128 11.36 -4.16 -7.51
CA SER A 128 10.75 -2.84 -7.59
C SER A 128 11.46 -1.92 -8.60
N LEU A 129 12.80 -1.88 -8.63
CA LEU A 129 13.59 -1.14 -9.64
C LEU A 129 13.11 -1.47 -11.07
N ARG A 130 12.92 -2.75 -11.38
CA ARG A 130 12.42 -3.20 -12.69
C ARG A 130 10.97 -2.72 -12.94
N LEU A 131 10.12 -2.74 -11.92
CA LEU A 131 8.74 -2.22 -11.99
C LEU A 131 8.73 -0.71 -12.27
N TRP A 132 9.50 0.10 -11.53
CA TRP A 132 9.59 1.54 -11.73
C TRP A 132 10.10 1.90 -13.14
N GLN A 133 11.15 1.23 -13.61
CA GLN A 133 11.66 1.39 -14.99
C GLN A 133 10.59 1.06 -16.05
N ARG A 134 9.67 0.12 -15.77
CA ARG A 134 8.61 -0.28 -16.70
C ARG A 134 7.41 0.66 -16.66
N LEU A 135 7.05 1.19 -15.48
CA LEU A 135 5.96 2.15 -15.29
C LEU A 135 6.33 3.54 -15.83
N PHE A 136 7.57 3.98 -15.58
CA PHE A 136 8.07 5.31 -15.89
C PHE A 136 9.48 5.26 -16.52
N PRO A 137 9.61 4.98 -17.83
CA PRO A 137 10.91 4.78 -18.49
C PRO A 137 11.86 5.99 -18.50
N LYS A 138 11.39 7.20 -18.11
CA LYS A 138 12.22 8.40 -17.92
C LYS A 138 12.45 8.76 -16.44
N ALA A 139 12.00 7.93 -15.50
CA ALA A 139 12.18 8.21 -14.08
C ALA A 139 13.65 8.09 -13.67
N GLN A 140 14.07 8.98 -12.77
CA GLN A 140 15.35 8.94 -12.07
C GLN A 140 15.12 8.19 -10.76
N ILE A 141 15.55 6.93 -10.71
CA ILE A 141 15.19 6.00 -9.65
C ILE A 141 16.40 5.83 -8.73
N SER A 142 16.23 6.20 -7.47
CA SER A 142 17.26 6.14 -6.43
C SER A 142 16.89 5.14 -5.36
N PHE A 143 17.88 4.55 -4.70
CA PHE A 143 17.68 3.55 -3.64
C PHE A 143 18.49 3.86 -2.38
N ILE A 144 17.91 3.59 -1.20
CA ILE A 144 18.65 3.32 0.04
C ILE A 144 18.64 1.81 0.29
N GLU A 145 19.80 1.19 0.50
CA GLU A 145 19.90 -0.25 0.82
C GLU A 145 20.99 -0.50 1.88
N GLY A 146 20.68 -1.35 2.85
CA GLY A 146 21.54 -1.69 3.99
C GLY A 146 22.62 -2.72 3.66
N ASP A 147 22.31 -3.73 2.83
CA ASP A 147 23.34 -4.66 2.32
C ASP A 147 24.12 -3.99 1.18
N GLY A 148 25.15 -3.23 1.54
CA GLY A 148 26.05 -2.58 0.58
C GLY A 148 26.70 -3.56 -0.42
N ALA A 149 27.08 -4.77 0.00
CA ALA A 149 27.75 -5.74 -0.88
C ALA A 149 26.78 -6.33 -1.93
N CYS A 150 25.49 -6.39 -1.62
CA CYS A 150 24.44 -6.65 -2.58
C CYS A 150 24.13 -5.40 -3.43
N ALA A 151 23.89 -4.25 -2.80
CA ALA A 151 23.47 -3.01 -3.45
C ALA A 151 24.45 -2.54 -4.54
N GLU A 152 25.76 -2.59 -4.27
CA GLU A 152 26.79 -2.16 -5.23
C GLU A 152 26.71 -2.89 -6.58
N LYS A 153 26.18 -4.13 -6.61
CA LYS A 153 25.96 -4.88 -7.86
C LYS A 153 24.92 -4.21 -8.78
N PHE A 154 24.06 -3.37 -8.22
CA PHE A 154 23.00 -2.63 -8.92
C PHE A 154 23.34 -1.17 -9.18
N ARG A 155 24.43 -0.63 -8.61
CA ARG A 155 24.83 0.79 -8.74
C ARG A 155 24.78 1.28 -10.18
N SER A 156 25.40 0.54 -11.10
CA SER A 156 25.46 0.92 -12.53
C SER A 156 24.09 0.98 -13.21
N VAL A 157 23.15 0.11 -12.82
CA VAL A 157 21.78 0.09 -13.36
C VAL A 157 20.94 1.22 -12.78
N ILE A 158 21.11 1.51 -11.48
CA ILE A 158 20.45 2.61 -10.76
C ILE A 158 20.92 3.95 -11.32
N GLU A 159 22.23 4.17 -11.39
CA GLU A 159 22.83 5.44 -11.87
C GLU A 159 22.58 5.66 -13.38
N ALA A 160 22.39 4.60 -14.17
CA ALA A 160 21.96 4.70 -15.57
C ALA A 160 20.54 5.28 -15.74
N THR A 161 19.71 5.31 -14.69
CA THR A 161 18.42 6.02 -14.70
C THR A 161 18.57 7.53 -14.46
N GLY A 162 19.76 8.00 -14.05
CA GLY A 162 20.01 9.34 -13.52
C GLY A 162 19.65 9.49 -12.03
N GLY A 163 19.19 8.42 -11.37
CA GLY A 163 19.09 8.33 -9.91
C GLY A 163 20.43 7.98 -9.24
N ARG A 164 20.38 7.61 -7.96
CA ARG A 164 21.57 7.30 -7.14
C ARG A 164 21.34 6.12 -6.20
N LEU A 165 22.40 5.33 -5.97
CA LEU A 165 22.44 4.36 -4.88
C LEU A 165 23.12 4.96 -3.65
N TYR A 166 22.40 4.97 -2.53
CA TYR A 166 22.87 5.28 -1.19
C TYR A 166 22.97 3.96 -0.40
N VAL A 167 24.10 3.72 0.26
CA VAL A 167 24.34 2.52 1.06
C VAL A 167 24.27 2.88 2.54
N GLY A 168 23.39 2.20 3.29
CA GLY A 168 23.14 2.44 4.70
C GLY A 168 21.75 1.99 5.13
N LEU A 169 21.51 1.92 6.43
CA LEU A 169 20.19 1.58 6.98
C LEU A 169 19.23 2.77 6.82
N GLN A 170 17.92 2.52 6.73
CA GLN A 170 16.92 3.57 6.48
C GLN A 170 16.85 4.65 7.56
N ALA A 171 17.20 4.29 8.79
CA ALA A 171 17.25 5.18 9.95
C ALA A 171 18.68 5.68 10.26
N ASP A 172 19.68 5.35 9.44
CA ASP A 172 21.03 5.89 9.60
C ASP A 172 21.05 7.38 9.22
N ALA A 173 21.36 8.23 10.20
CA ALA A 173 21.49 9.67 10.02
C ALA A 173 22.51 10.04 8.94
N ALA A 174 23.57 9.24 8.72
CA ALA A 174 24.56 9.50 7.69
C ALA A 174 24.02 9.22 6.28
N ALA A 175 23.26 8.13 6.08
CA ALA A 175 22.57 7.83 4.83
C ALA A 175 21.48 8.89 4.53
N ILE A 176 20.62 9.18 5.52
CA ILE A 176 19.59 10.22 5.42
C ILE A 176 20.21 11.59 5.05
N ALA A 177 21.30 11.99 5.72
CA ALA A 177 21.97 13.25 5.45
C ALA A 177 22.48 13.35 4.01
N GLN A 178 23.07 12.28 3.45
CA GLN A 178 23.51 12.26 2.04
C GLN A 178 22.35 12.42 1.05
N VAL A 179 21.20 11.79 1.33
CA VAL A 179 20.01 11.92 0.49
C VAL A 179 19.45 13.35 0.53
N VAL A 180 19.32 13.93 1.73
CA VAL A 180 18.82 15.29 1.93
C VAL A 180 19.79 16.32 1.35
N GLU A 181 21.09 16.17 1.57
CA GLU A 181 22.13 17.04 0.99
C GLU A 181 22.06 17.00 -0.54
N HIS A 182 21.99 15.81 -1.15
CA HIS A 182 21.85 15.69 -2.60
C HIS A 182 20.58 16.39 -3.10
N ALA A 183 19.43 16.06 -2.53
CA ALA A 183 18.13 16.60 -2.96
C ALA A 183 18.05 18.13 -2.84
N THR A 184 18.63 18.70 -1.78
CA THR A 184 18.58 20.15 -1.51
C THR A 184 19.66 20.93 -2.26
N SER A 185 20.92 20.48 -2.23
CA SER A 185 22.04 21.18 -2.89
C SER A 185 21.91 21.24 -4.41
N THR A 186 21.35 20.19 -5.03
CA THR A 186 21.13 20.13 -6.48
C THR A 186 19.79 20.76 -6.90
N GLN A 187 19.01 21.31 -5.96
CA GLN A 187 17.63 21.78 -6.16
C GLN A 187 16.72 20.74 -6.83
N ALA A 188 16.98 19.46 -6.54
CA ALA A 188 16.35 18.33 -7.21
C ALA A 188 15.67 17.40 -6.17
N PRO A 189 14.61 17.87 -5.49
CA PRO A 189 13.85 17.05 -4.54
C PRO A 189 13.05 15.97 -5.26
N PHE A 190 12.79 14.86 -4.55
CA PHE A 190 12.03 13.71 -5.06
C PHE A 190 10.55 14.06 -5.24
N ASP A 191 9.92 13.46 -6.26
CA ASP A 191 8.47 13.48 -6.48
C ASP A 191 7.77 12.43 -5.63
N LEU A 192 8.43 11.27 -5.46
CA LEU A 192 7.95 10.10 -4.75
C LEU A 192 9.08 9.56 -3.85
N ILE A 193 8.78 9.31 -2.58
CA ILE A 193 9.58 8.49 -1.67
C ILE A 193 8.74 7.29 -1.27
N VAL A 194 9.31 6.09 -1.30
CA VAL A 194 8.69 4.83 -0.87
C VAL A 194 9.55 4.20 0.21
N ASP A 195 8.94 3.86 1.35
CA ASP A 195 9.56 3.11 2.43
C ASP A 195 9.09 1.64 2.37
N ASP A 196 9.92 0.81 1.74
CA ASP A 196 9.78 -0.65 1.56
C ASP A 196 11.03 -1.36 2.15
N GLY A 197 11.48 -0.84 3.30
CA GLY A 197 12.78 -1.15 3.91
C GLY A 197 12.77 -2.34 4.86
N GLY A 198 13.38 -2.19 6.04
CA GLY A 198 13.46 -3.27 7.04
C GLY A 198 12.21 -3.46 7.91
N HIS A 199 11.17 -2.66 7.67
CA HIS A 199 9.86 -2.65 8.36
C HIS A 199 9.93 -2.57 9.91
N VAL A 200 11.05 -2.13 10.47
CA VAL A 200 11.18 -1.82 11.90
C VAL A 200 10.35 -0.56 12.17
N ALA A 201 9.39 -0.65 13.10
CA ALA A 201 8.33 0.34 13.22
C ALA A 201 8.84 1.74 13.66
N THR A 202 9.95 1.80 14.38
CA THR A 202 10.67 3.05 14.72
C THR A 202 11.44 3.60 13.52
N ASP A 203 12.04 2.72 12.72
CA ASP A 203 12.92 3.10 11.62
C ASP A 203 12.11 3.68 10.45
N GLN A 204 10.88 3.19 10.24
CA GLN A 204 9.89 3.79 9.33
C GLN A 204 9.45 5.20 9.76
N LEU A 205 9.49 5.52 11.06
CA LEU A 205 9.23 6.89 11.53
C LEU A 205 10.47 7.79 11.37
N LEU A 206 11.66 7.25 11.65
CA LEU A 206 12.92 7.98 11.52
C LEU A 206 13.26 8.31 10.06
N SER A 207 13.06 7.37 9.13
CA SER A 207 13.17 7.61 7.69
C SER A 207 12.16 8.66 7.21
N LEU A 208 10.89 8.56 7.60
CA LEU A 208 9.86 9.54 7.28
C LEU A 208 10.24 10.95 7.74
N GLN A 209 10.67 11.09 9.00
CA GLN A 209 11.10 12.38 9.56
C GLN A 209 12.36 12.92 8.88
N GLY A 210 13.37 12.06 8.68
CA GLY A 210 14.67 12.43 8.15
C GLY A 210 14.66 12.76 6.66
N LEU A 211 13.88 12.03 5.85
CA LEU A 211 13.80 12.20 4.40
C LEU A 211 12.73 13.19 3.96
N TRP A 212 11.83 13.63 4.85
CA TRP A 212 10.83 14.65 4.53
C TRP A 212 11.39 15.94 3.88
N PRO A 213 12.57 16.48 4.25
CA PRO A 213 13.15 17.64 3.57
C PRO A 213 13.52 17.37 2.11
N ALA A 214 13.83 16.11 1.76
CA ALA A 214 14.18 15.67 0.41
C ALA A 214 12.95 15.51 -0.51
N LEU A 215 11.74 15.37 0.05
CA LEU A 215 10.48 15.32 -0.69
C LEU A 215 10.04 16.72 -1.14
N ARG A 216 9.61 16.88 -2.40
CA ARG A 216 9.14 18.18 -2.91
C ARG A 216 7.76 18.56 -2.35
N PRO A 217 7.43 19.88 -2.25
CA PRO A 217 6.06 20.31 -2.04
C PRO A 217 5.11 19.70 -3.08
N GLY A 218 3.99 19.13 -2.65
CA GLY A 218 3.06 18.37 -3.49
C GLY A 218 3.46 16.90 -3.75
N GLY A 219 4.69 16.49 -3.42
CA GLY A 219 5.19 15.13 -3.58
C GLY A 219 4.57 14.14 -2.60
N LEU A 220 4.79 12.84 -2.86
CA LEU A 220 4.22 11.72 -2.11
C LEU A 220 5.29 10.97 -1.30
N TYR A 221 5.01 10.69 -0.04
CA TYR A 221 5.72 9.68 0.76
C TYR A 221 4.80 8.47 0.93
N VAL A 222 5.26 7.26 0.64
CA VAL A 222 4.52 6.01 0.82
C VAL A 222 5.25 5.13 1.83
N ILE A 223 4.51 4.47 2.72
CA ILE A 223 5.05 3.52 3.70
C ILE A 223 4.34 2.19 3.47
N GLU A 224 5.09 1.18 3.07
CA GLU A 224 4.61 -0.19 2.82
C GLU A 224 4.78 -1.07 4.09
N ASP A 225 4.16 -2.25 4.08
CA ASP A 225 4.22 -3.26 5.14
C ASP A 225 4.00 -2.79 6.59
N LEU A 226 3.12 -1.79 6.78
CA LEU A 226 2.69 -1.32 8.11
C LEU A 226 2.03 -2.42 8.98
N LEU A 227 1.66 -3.55 8.37
CA LEU A 227 1.16 -4.74 9.06
C LEU A 227 2.19 -5.31 10.04
N THR A 228 3.49 -5.20 9.72
CA THR A 228 4.59 -5.80 10.48
C THR A 228 4.67 -5.23 11.89
N SER A 229 4.24 -3.99 12.10
CA SER A 229 4.12 -3.33 13.41
C SER A 229 3.20 -4.07 14.40
N TYR A 230 2.42 -5.06 13.95
CA TYR A 230 1.57 -5.90 14.79
C TYR A 230 2.09 -7.34 14.96
N TRP A 231 3.26 -7.66 14.42
CA TRP A 231 3.89 -8.97 14.60
C TRP A 231 4.45 -9.15 16.02
N SER A 232 4.57 -10.41 16.45
CA SER A 232 5.17 -10.76 17.74
C SER A 232 6.71 -10.69 17.67
N ASN A 233 7.23 -9.48 17.47
CA ASN A 233 8.65 -9.19 17.29
C ASN A 233 9.09 -8.06 18.25
N PRO A 234 10.24 -8.16 18.94
CA PRO A 234 10.73 -7.12 19.85
C PRO A 234 10.90 -5.71 19.27
N VAL A 235 11.09 -5.54 17.94
CA VAL A 235 11.36 -4.24 17.29
C VAL A 235 10.26 -3.78 16.31
N MET A 236 9.27 -4.62 15.99
CA MET A 236 8.15 -4.26 15.11
C MET A 236 6.90 -4.04 15.97
N LYS A 237 6.87 -2.93 16.72
CA LYS A 237 5.88 -2.67 17.77
C LYS A 237 5.02 -1.44 17.52
N ALA A 238 3.73 -1.65 17.30
CA ALA A 238 2.72 -0.60 17.15
C ALA A 238 2.37 0.16 18.45
N ASP A 239 2.87 -0.30 19.61
CA ASP A 239 2.65 0.32 20.93
C ASP A 239 3.86 1.12 21.43
N ASP A 240 5.01 1.09 20.75
CA ASP A 240 6.13 1.96 21.05
C ASP A 240 5.78 3.42 20.69
N PRO A 241 5.86 4.40 21.62
CA PRO A 241 5.58 5.80 21.32
C PRO A 241 6.45 6.42 20.21
N GLY A 242 7.61 5.83 19.92
CA GLY A 242 8.50 6.21 18.82
C GLY A 242 8.23 5.48 17.50
N ALA A 243 7.19 4.65 17.41
CA ALA A 243 6.83 3.93 16.20
C ALA A 243 5.95 4.75 15.24
N VAL A 244 5.95 4.34 13.97
CA VAL A 244 5.16 4.95 12.89
C VAL A 244 3.65 4.85 13.13
N ILE A 245 3.15 3.77 13.76
CA ILE A 245 1.70 3.56 13.95
C ILE A 245 1.05 4.56 14.92
N PRO A 246 1.60 4.82 16.13
CA PRO A 246 1.09 5.91 16.98
C PRO A 246 1.21 7.29 16.31
N PHE A 247 2.33 7.58 15.65
CA PHE A 247 2.51 8.82 14.89
C PHE A 247 1.43 9.00 13.82
N LEU A 248 1.11 7.97 13.04
CA LEU A 248 0.10 8.05 11.97
C LEU A 248 -1.30 8.32 12.54
N LYS A 249 -1.64 7.75 13.72
CA LYS A 249 -2.90 8.04 14.42
C LYS A 249 -2.99 9.51 14.82
N GLU A 250 -1.95 10.05 15.45
CA GLU A 250 -1.90 11.49 15.80
C GLU A 250 -1.83 12.40 14.55
N ALA A 251 -1.25 11.92 13.45
CA ALA A 251 -1.22 12.64 12.18
C ALA A 251 -2.61 12.74 11.52
N ILE A 252 -3.49 11.74 11.68
CA ILE A 252 -4.90 11.83 11.26
C ILE A 252 -5.60 12.98 12.02
N ASP A 253 -5.48 13.01 13.34
CA ASP A 253 -6.04 14.07 14.19
C ASP A 253 -5.51 15.45 13.80
N ALA A 254 -4.21 15.56 13.50
CA ALA A 254 -3.57 16.78 13.03
C ALA A 254 -4.11 17.26 11.67
N VAL A 255 -4.13 16.38 10.66
CA VAL A 255 -4.55 16.70 9.28
C VAL A 255 -6.04 17.03 9.19
N VAL A 256 -6.88 16.38 10.01
CA VAL A 256 -8.34 16.62 9.98
C VAL A 256 -8.73 17.82 10.85
N GLY A 257 -8.20 17.91 12.08
CA GLY A 257 -8.75 18.82 13.09
C GLY A 257 -7.90 20.03 13.47
N CYS A 258 -6.66 20.15 13.00
CA CYS A 258 -5.82 21.32 13.33
C CYS A 258 -5.85 22.45 12.29
N ARG A 259 -6.26 22.16 11.05
CA ARG A 259 -6.39 23.14 9.96
C ARG A 259 -7.28 24.34 10.33
N THR A 260 -8.41 24.00 10.97
CA THR A 260 -9.49 24.92 11.33
C THR A 260 -9.57 25.18 12.83
N ALA A 261 -8.53 24.85 13.62
CA ALA A 261 -8.53 24.93 15.09
C ALA A 261 -8.60 26.39 15.62
N SER A 262 -9.80 26.95 15.52
CA SER A 262 -10.16 28.29 15.96
C SER A 262 -10.52 28.28 17.46
N PRO A 263 -10.13 29.30 18.25
CA PRO A 263 -10.54 29.41 19.66
C PRO A 263 -12.04 29.71 19.84
N ALA A 264 -12.76 30.02 18.77
CA ALA A 264 -14.20 30.31 18.79
C ALA A 264 -15.04 29.04 18.67
N GLU A 265 -14.55 28.01 17.97
CA GLU A 265 -15.31 26.80 17.62
C GLU A 265 -14.78 25.54 18.33
N HIS A 266 -13.52 25.54 18.78
CA HIS A 266 -12.85 24.36 19.32
C HIS A 266 -12.53 24.52 20.82
N SER A 267 -12.53 23.39 21.54
CA SER A 267 -12.18 23.40 22.98
C SER A 267 -10.76 23.92 23.21
N SER A 268 -10.54 24.60 24.35
CA SER A 268 -9.21 25.10 24.74
C SER A 268 -8.15 24.00 24.77
N LYS A 269 -8.52 22.77 25.17
CA LYS A 269 -7.65 21.58 25.12
C LYS A 269 -7.23 21.24 23.68
N TRP A 270 -8.16 21.24 22.72
CA TRP A 270 -7.87 20.94 21.32
C TRP A 270 -6.99 22.01 20.68
N VAL A 271 -7.33 23.28 20.89
CA VAL A 271 -6.55 24.43 20.41
C VAL A 271 -5.14 24.41 21.01
N ALA A 272 -4.98 24.07 22.28
CA ALA A 272 -3.68 23.92 22.93
C ALA A 272 -2.87 22.73 22.38
N TRP A 273 -3.51 21.63 21.98
CA TRP A 273 -2.84 20.49 21.34
C TRP A 273 -2.33 20.87 19.94
N CYS A 274 -3.19 21.41 19.07
CA CYS A 274 -2.82 21.83 17.71
C CYS A 274 -1.75 22.93 17.67
N ARG A 275 -1.82 23.90 18.58
CA ARG A 275 -0.85 25.01 18.69
C ARG A 275 0.38 24.66 19.54
N GLY A 276 0.35 23.54 20.24
CA GLY A 276 1.43 23.14 21.13
C GLY A 276 2.71 22.78 20.39
N ASN A 277 3.83 22.98 21.10
CA ASN A 277 5.14 22.38 20.77
C ASN A 277 5.29 21.00 21.46
N GLY A 278 4.17 20.36 21.83
CA GLY A 278 4.11 19.07 22.52
C GLY A 278 4.01 17.87 21.57
N THR A 279 3.29 16.82 21.99
CA THR A 279 3.19 15.53 21.28
C THR A 279 2.65 15.61 19.86
N MET A 280 1.94 16.68 19.49
CA MET A 280 1.44 16.90 18.13
C MET A 280 2.63 16.87 17.13
N PRO A 281 2.67 15.90 16.18
CA PRO A 281 3.84 15.76 15.34
C PRO A 281 3.97 16.97 14.41
N GLN A 282 4.97 17.83 14.64
CA GLN A 282 5.17 19.06 13.84
C GLN A 282 5.35 18.77 12.34
N LEU A 283 5.75 17.54 12.01
CA LEU A 283 5.80 16.99 10.66
C LEU A 283 4.41 16.90 10.02
N ALA A 284 3.39 16.41 10.74
CA ALA A 284 2.02 16.24 10.25
C ALA A 284 1.35 17.56 9.88
N LYS A 285 1.78 18.70 10.45
CA LYS A 285 1.38 20.06 10.05
C LYS A 285 1.74 20.41 8.59
N GLN A 286 2.61 19.61 7.96
CA GLN A 286 3.05 19.77 6.58
C GLN A 286 2.37 18.78 5.62
N PHE A 287 1.45 17.95 6.11
CA PHE A 287 0.75 16.97 5.30
C PHE A 287 -0.46 17.64 4.64
N LEU A 288 -0.58 17.53 3.32
CA LEU A 288 -1.79 17.89 2.57
C LEU A 288 -2.89 16.85 2.79
N SER A 289 -2.53 15.57 2.75
CA SER A 289 -3.39 14.42 3.03
C SER A 289 -2.58 13.28 3.66
N LEU A 290 -3.28 12.45 4.44
CA LEU A 290 -2.84 11.13 4.86
C LEU A 290 -3.95 10.14 4.47
N ASP A 291 -3.61 9.16 3.65
CA ASP A 291 -4.52 8.16 3.07
C ASP A 291 -3.95 6.77 3.35
N CYS A 292 -4.70 5.91 4.02
CA CYS A 292 -4.25 4.56 4.41
C CYS A 292 -5.18 3.50 3.83
N ALA A 293 -4.59 2.47 3.23
CA ALA A 293 -5.26 1.26 2.80
C ALA A 293 -4.75 0.07 3.65
N ALA A 294 -5.07 -1.16 3.23
CA ALA A 294 -4.51 -2.34 3.88
C ALA A 294 -2.98 -2.33 3.77
N GLU A 295 -2.30 -2.37 4.92
CA GLU A 295 -0.83 -2.53 5.04
C GLU A 295 0.02 -1.35 4.52
N ILE A 296 -0.59 -0.29 3.96
CA ILE A 296 0.10 0.81 3.28
C ILE A 296 -0.53 2.17 3.64
N CYS A 297 0.30 3.21 3.82
CA CYS A 297 -0.17 4.60 3.91
C CYS A 297 0.59 5.50 2.95
N ALA A 298 -0.12 6.46 2.35
CA ALA A 298 0.42 7.51 1.51
C ALA A 298 0.18 8.89 2.15
N ILE A 299 1.23 9.71 2.16
CA ILE A 299 1.28 11.04 2.76
C ILE A 299 1.67 12.01 1.66
N GLN A 300 0.78 12.95 1.34
CA GLN A 300 1.11 14.01 0.39
C GLN A 300 1.67 15.23 1.12
N LYS A 301 2.80 15.77 0.69
CA LYS A 301 3.40 16.98 1.25
C LYS A 301 2.67 18.23 0.77
N HIS A 302 2.43 19.19 1.67
CA HIS A 302 1.77 20.44 1.33
C HIS A 302 2.56 21.28 0.32
N GLY A 303 1.87 21.92 -0.63
CA GLY A 303 2.47 22.63 -1.76
C GLY A 303 3.16 23.95 -1.40
N SER A 304 2.80 24.53 -0.25
CA SER A 304 3.41 25.74 0.32
C SER A 304 3.87 25.48 1.76
N PRO A 305 4.97 26.08 2.23
CA PRO A 305 5.25 26.16 3.67
C PRO A 305 4.09 26.89 4.39
N ALA A 306 3.72 26.43 5.58
CA ALA A 306 2.71 27.10 6.39
C ALA A 306 3.19 28.50 6.78
N PRO A 307 2.36 29.56 6.64
CA PRO A 307 2.65 30.85 7.25
C PRO A 307 2.89 30.68 8.76
N PRO A 308 3.79 31.46 9.39
CA PRO A 308 4.06 31.34 10.81
C PRO A 308 2.79 31.41 11.66
N GLY A 309 2.53 30.37 12.46
CA GLY A 309 1.35 30.25 13.31
C GLY A 309 0.10 29.64 12.64
N VAL A 310 0.15 29.33 11.35
CA VAL A 310 -0.86 28.51 10.66
C VAL A 310 -0.47 27.04 10.76
N VAL A 311 -1.42 26.19 11.14
CA VAL A 311 -1.35 24.74 10.88
C VAL A 311 -2.20 24.51 9.63
N PHE A 312 -1.65 23.88 8.60
CA PHE A 312 -2.35 23.73 7.33
C PHE A 312 -3.40 22.63 7.35
#